data_AF-A0A2I0FPD1-F1
#
_entry.id   AF-A0A2I0FPD1-F1
#
_cell.length_a   1.000
_cell.length_b   1.000
_cell.length_c   1.000
_cell.angle_alpha   90.00
_cell.angle_beta   90.00
_cell.angle_gamma   90.00
#
_symmetry.space_group_name_H-M   'P 1'
#
loop_
_entity.id
_entity.type
_entity.pdbx_description
1 polymer ?
#
loop_
_entity_poly.entity_id
_entity_poly.type
_entity_poly.pdbx_seq_one_letter_code
_entity_poly.pdbx_strand_id
1 'polypeptide(L)'
;MKHLLFKIAVFSLFSFLIMVSETPSYLKIIFISVMLFFFLPFRYEFFTKERMWRKFIAAVSGTIIFTMLVLFVPVLLSGDLTNFNTFIESGDSLGYSLLVFSITLFYFLIYGLPVSLLSDWLAARYPHRMVAAGFVHFGFGMLLIRELWILPVISAMIFWVIDELLRRRTAKEVAEVNI
;
A
#
# COMPACT_ATOMS: atom_id res chain seq x y z
N MET A 1 15.49 -25.02 10.64
CA MET A 1 14.19 -25.56 11.12
C MET A 1 13.70 -24.91 12.42
N LYS A 2 14.50 -24.83 13.50
CA LYS A 2 14.05 -24.26 14.79
C LYS A 2 13.48 -22.82 14.71
N HIS A 3 14.15 -21.92 13.97
CA HIS A 3 13.67 -20.55 13.76
C HIS A 3 12.36 -20.46 12.95
N LEU A 4 12.11 -21.42 12.04
CA LEU A 4 10.89 -21.44 11.24
C LEU A 4 9.69 -21.88 12.10
N LEU A 5 9.85 -22.94 12.90
CA LEU A 5 8.81 -23.40 13.83
C LEU A 5 8.45 -22.32 14.85
N PHE A 6 9.45 -21.62 15.40
CA PHE A 6 9.22 -20.50 16.32
C PHE A 6 8.43 -19.37 15.67
N LYS A 7 8.82 -18.96 14.45
CA LYS A 7 8.03 -17.98 13.68
C LYS A 7 6.59 -18.49 13.53
N ILE A 8 6.38 -19.72 13.05
CA ILE A 8 5.03 -20.26 12.78
C ILE A 8 4.17 -20.22 14.05
N ALA A 9 4.74 -20.57 15.21
CA ALA A 9 4.06 -20.49 16.50
C ALA A 9 3.66 -19.05 16.86
N VAL A 10 4.59 -18.08 16.72
CA VAL A 10 4.32 -16.66 16.98
C VAL A 10 3.18 -16.14 16.09
N PHE A 11 3.18 -16.45 14.80
CA PHE A 11 2.11 -16.02 13.90
C PHE A 11 0.80 -16.69 14.13
N SER A 12 0.80 -17.98 14.44
CA SER A 12 -0.43 -18.69 14.78
C SER A 12 -1.07 -18.05 16.02
N LEU A 13 -0.27 -17.71 17.03
CA LEU A 13 -0.72 -17.03 18.23
C LEU A 13 -1.29 -15.63 17.92
N PHE A 14 -0.56 -14.78 17.21
CA PHE A 14 -1.04 -13.44 16.90
C PHE A 14 -2.23 -13.44 15.92
N SER A 15 -2.25 -14.33 14.92
CA SER A 15 -3.40 -14.48 14.03
C SER A 15 -4.63 -14.93 14.80
N PHE A 16 -4.48 -15.83 15.78
CA PHE A 16 -5.55 -16.21 16.68
C PHE A 16 -6.03 -15.03 17.53
N LEU A 17 -5.13 -14.25 18.12
CA LEU A 17 -5.49 -13.04 18.89
C LEU A 17 -6.26 -12.03 18.03
N ILE A 18 -5.80 -11.79 16.79
CA ILE A 18 -6.49 -10.91 15.83
C ILE A 18 -7.87 -11.48 15.51
N MET A 19 -8.00 -12.78 15.25
CA MET A 19 -9.27 -13.44 14.92
C MET A 19 -10.30 -13.35 16.05
N VAL A 20 -9.87 -13.53 17.29
CA VAL A 20 -10.73 -13.47 18.49
C VAL A 20 -11.05 -12.04 18.92
N SER A 21 -10.26 -11.05 18.51
CA SER A 21 -10.55 -9.64 18.81
C SER A 21 -11.88 -9.16 18.19
N GLU A 22 -12.50 -8.15 18.78
CA GLU A 22 -13.71 -7.50 18.24
C GLU A 22 -13.43 -6.56 17.06
N THR A 23 -12.20 -6.58 16.52
CA THR A 23 -11.85 -5.73 15.39
C THR A 23 -12.71 -6.04 14.15
N PRO A 24 -13.06 -5.04 13.33
CA PRO A 24 -13.74 -5.25 12.06
C PRO A 24 -12.97 -6.24 11.15
N SER A 25 -13.71 -7.07 10.42
CA SER A 25 -13.14 -8.13 9.57
C SER A 25 -12.10 -7.62 8.57
N TYR A 26 -12.28 -6.44 8.00
CA TYR A 26 -11.30 -5.85 7.07
C TYR A 26 -9.97 -5.52 7.75
N LEU A 27 -9.98 -5.03 9.00
CA LEU A 27 -8.75 -4.79 9.77
C LEU A 27 -8.06 -6.10 10.13
N LYS A 28 -8.82 -7.16 10.43
CA LYS A 28 -8.26 -8.50 10.66
C LYS A 28 -7.50 -9.01 9.42
N ILE A 29 -8.10 -8.88 8.24
CA ILE A 29 -7.48 -9.29 6.97
C ILE A 29 -6.18 -8.50 6.75
N ILE A 30 -6.18 -7.19 7.00
CA ILE A 30 -4.99 -6.34 6.87
C ILE A 30 -3.90 -6.79 7.84
N PHE A 31 -4.22 -6.93 9.12
CA PHE A 31 -3.22 -7.31 10.12
C PHE A 31 -2.62 -8.69 9.85
N ILE A 32 -3.44 -9.68 9.51
CA ILE A 32 -2.95 -11.03 9.17
C ILE A 32 -2.07 -10.99 7.90
N SER A 33 -2.48 -10.22 6.89
CA SER A 33 -1.72 -10.03 5.65
C SER A 33 -0.36 -9.36 5.90
N VAL A 34 -0.32 -8.35 6.76
CA VAL A 34 0.92 -7.69 7.20
C VAL A 34 1.75 -8.63 8.06
N MET A 35 1.15 -9.50 8.87
CA MET A 35 1.90 -10.49 9.64
C MET A 35 2.55 -11.54 8.75
N LEU A 36 1.89 -11.98 7.67
CA LEU A 36 2.46 -12.90 6.68
C LEU A 36 3.74 -12.34 6.04
N PHE A 37 3.86 -11.01 5.93
CA PHE A 37 5.11 -10.38 5.51
C PHE A 37 6.28 -10.79 6.43
N PHE A 38 6.11 -10.73 7.75
CA PHE A 38 7.17 -11.07 8.70
C PHE A 38 7.56 -12.56 8.71
N PHE A 39 6.80 -13.43 8.04
CA PHE A 39 7.16 -14.85 7.84
C PHE A 39 8.26 -15.05 6.82
N LEU A 40 8.34 -14.13 5.86
CA LEU A 40 9.20 -14.31 4.72
C LEU A 40 10.67 -14.19 5.14
N PRO A 41 11.56 -15.00 4.54
CA PRO A 41 12.99 -14.94 4.81
C PRO A 41 13.61 -13.74 4.09
N PHE A 42 13.16 -12.52 4.41
CA PHE A 42 13.79 -11.33 3.87
C PHE A 42 15.23 -11.26 4.33
N ARG A 43 16.12 -11.09 3.36
CA ARG A 43 17.52 -10.74 3.61
C ARG A 43 17.62 -9.24 3.88
N TYR A 44 18.67 -8.82 4.57
CA TYR A 44 18.90 -7.40 4.93
C TYR A 44 18.93 -6.48 3.69
N GLU A 45 19.29 -7.02 2.53
CA GLU A 45 19.31 -6.33 1.22
C GLU A 45 17.94 -5.77 0.78
N PHE A 46 16.83 -6.24 1.38
CA PHE A 46 15.49 -5.70 1.12
C PHE A 46 15.13 -4.49 2.00
N PHE A 47 15.94 -4.17 3.01
CA PHE A 47 15.69 -3.06 3.96
C PHE A 47 16.76 -1.97 3.87
N THR A 48 17.38 -1.78 2.70
CA THR A 48 18.35 -0.69 2.53
C THR A 48 17.68 0.67 2.67
N LYS A 49 18.44 1.66 3.14
CA LYS A 49 17.95 3.02 3.36
C LYS A 49 17.32 3.61 2.10
N GLU A 50 17.97 3.41 0.95
CA GLU A 50 17.54 3.93 -0.35
C GLU A 50 16.20 3.32 -0.76
N ARG A 51 16.04 2.00 -0.57
CA ARG A 51 14.80 1.30 -0.94
C ARG A 51 13.65 1.69 -0.02
N MET A 52 13.90 1.77 1.29
CA MET A 52 12.89 2.18 2.26
C MET A 52 12.45 3.63 2.04
N TRP A 53 13.40 4.51 1.74
CA TRP A 53 13.12 5.91 1.42
C TRP A 53 12.26 6.04 0.16
N ARG A 54 12.60 5.30 -0.90
CA ARG A 54 11.81 5.25 -2.14
C ARG A 54 10.35 4.83 -1.89
N LYS A 55 10.14 3.79 -1.08
CA LYS A 55 8.79 3.30 -0.74
C LYS A 55 8.02 4.27 0.15
N PHE A 56 8.70 4.97 1.05
CA PHE A 56 8.10 6.04 1.84
C PHE A 56 7.63 7.20 0.95
N ILE A 57 8.46 7.63 -0.02
CA ILE A 57 8.04 8.63 -1.02
C ILE A 57 6.83 8.12 -1.81
N ALA A 58 6.84 6.86 -2.25
CA ALA A 58 5.69 6.27 -2.95
C ALA A 58 4.40 6.30 -2.11
N ALA A 59 4.51 6.02 -0.80
CA ALA A 59 3.39 6.13 0.14
C ALA A 59 2.87 7.57 0.23
N VAL A 60 3.74 8.56 0.45
CA VAL A 60 3.32 9.96 0.58
C VAL A 60 2.73 10.48 -0.73
N SER A 61 3.42 10.30 -1.86
CA SER A 61 2.95 10.75 -3.17
C SER A 61 1.65 10.06 -3.58
N GLY A 62 1.55 8.75 -3.33
CA GLY A 62 0.33 8.01 -3.62
C GLY A 62 -0.84 8.47 -2.75
N THR A 63 -0.60 8.81 -1.48
CA THR A 63 -1.63 9.36 -0.57
C THR A 63 -2.18 10.66 -1.12
N ILE A 64 -1.31 11.57 -1.56
CA ILE A 64 -1.70 12.84 -2.17
C ILE A 64 -2.56 12.57 -3.41
N ILE A 65 -2.09 11.72 -4.32
CA ILE A 65 -2.83 11.40 -5.56
C ILE A 65 -4.18 10.77 -5.26
N PHE A 66 -4.23 9.79 -4.36
CA PHE A 66 -5.48 9.11 -4.01
C PHE A 66 -6.47 10.04 -3.32
N THR A 67 -6.00 10.90 -2.41
CA THR A 67 -6.84 11.90 -1.73
C THR A 67 -7.43 12.87 -2.77
N MET A 68 -6.62 13.35 -3.70
CA MET A 68 -7.11 14.20 -4.80
C MET A 68 -8.14 13.47 -5.67
N LEU A 69 -7.90 12.20 -6.01
CA LEU A 69 -8.88 11.42 -6.77
C LEU A 69 -10.20 11.27 -6.03
N VAL A 70 -10.17 10.95 -4.72
CA VAL A 70 -11.40 10.81 -3.91
C VAL A 70 -12.18 12.12 -3.86
N LEU A 71 -11.50 13.26 -3.74
CA LEU A 71 -12.15 14.57 -3.66
C LEU A 71 -12.69 15.08 -5.01
N PHE A 72 -11.95 14.86 -6.11
CA PHE A 72 -12.26 15.49 -7.40
C PHE A 72 -12.99 14.57 -8.40
N VAL A 73 -12.82 13.24 -8.33
CA VAL A 73 -13.46 12.32 -9.29
C VAL A 73 -14.99 12.37 -9.23
N PRO A 74 -15.66 12.42 -8.06
CA PRO A 74 -17.12 12.53 -8.01
C PRO A 74 -17.64 13.76 -8.76
N VAL A 75 -16.93 14.89 -8.65
CA VAL A 75 -17.24 16.17 -9.30
C VAL A 75 -17.06 16.08 -10.80
N LEU A 76 -15.97 15.45 -11.25
CA LEU A 76 -15.67 15.26 -12.66
C LEU A 76 -16.73 14.37 -13.35
N LEU A 77 -17.20 13.33 -12.65
CA LEU A 77 -18.18 12.38 -13.18
C LEU A 77 -19.62 12.91 -13.14
N SER A 78 -19.98 13.68 -12.11
CA SER A 78 -21.31 14.27 -12.00
C SER A 78 -21.50 15.46 -12.96
N GLY A 79 -20.41 16.14 -13.33
CA GLY A 79 -20.47 17.42 -14.05
C GLY A 79 -21.14 18.54 -13.24
N ASP A 80 -21.44 18.26 -11.97
CA ASP A 80 -22.23 19.10 -11.10
C ASP A 80 -21.34 19.64 -9.97
N LEU A 81 -21.00 20.92 -10.10
CA LEU A 81 -20.19 21.65 -9.14
C LEU A 81 -20.96 21.98 -7.85
N THR A 82 -22.28 21.83 -7.80
CA THR A 82 -23.05 22.20 -6.61
C THR A 82 -22.59 21.39 -5.40
N ASN A 83 -22.52 20.06 -5.49
CA ASN A 83 -22.03 19.21 -4.40
C ASN A 83 -20.60 19.54 -3.94
N PHE A 84 -19.73 19.93 -4.87
CA PHE A 84 -18.36 20.34 -4.54
C PHE A 84 -18.31 21.69 -3.83
N ASN A 85 -19.09 22.66 -4.32
CA ASN A 85 -19.18 23.97 -3.69
C ASN A 85 -19.80 23.87 -2.30
N THR A 86 -20.87 23.08 -2.13
CA THR A 86 -21.48 22.82 -0.82
C THR A 86 -20.49 22.12 0.12
N PHE A 87 -19.68 21.19 -0.38
CA PHE A 87 -18.62 20.56 0.39
C PHE A 87 -17.58 21.59 0.84
N ILE A 88 -17.06 22.45 -0.04
CA ILE A 88 -16.09 23.49 0.32
C ILE A 88 -16.68 24.49 1.32
N GLU A 89 -17.91 24.96 1.07
CA GLU A 89 -18.61 25.96 1.88
C GLU A 89 -19.05 25.43 3.25
N SER A 90 -19.14 24.11 3.43
CA SER A 90 -19.52 23.48 4.70
C SER A 90 -18.55 23.75 5.87
N GLY A 91 -17.37 24.33 5.61
CA GLY A 91 -16.34 24.60 6.63
C GLY A 91 -15.58 23.37 7.11
N ASP A 92 -16.16 22.17 6.94
CA ASP A 92 -15.57 20.87 7.32
C ASP A 92 -14.75 20.21 6.19
N SER A 93 -14.64 20.85 5.02
CA SER A 93 -13.90 20.30 3.86
C SER A 93 -12.44 19.98 4.17
N LEU A 94 -11.78 20.85 4.96
CA LEU A 94 -10.40 20.64 5.40
C LEU A 94 -10.29 19.46 6.36
N GLY A 95 -11.24 19.34 7.30
CA GLY A 95 -11.29 18.23 8.26
C GLY A 95 -11.49 16.87 7.56
N TYR A 96 -12.43 16.81 6.62
CA TYR A 96 -12.66 15.62 5.81
C TYR A 96 -11.43 15.27 4.94
N SER A 97 -10.82 16.25 4.30
CA SER A 97 -9.61 16.04 3.47
C SER A 97 -8.44 15.51 4.29
N LEU A 98 -8.22 16.07 5.49
CA LEU A 98 -7.20 15.59 6.42
C LEU A 98 -7.51 14.16 6.89
N LEU A 99 -8.77 13.84 7.19
CA LEU A 99 -9.17 12.50 7.60
C LEU A 99 -8.88 11.47 6.49
N VAL A 100 -9.30 11.76 5.25
CA VAL A 100 -9.04 10.90 4.08
C VAL A 100 -7.53 10.73 3.87
N PHE A 101 -6.77 11.82 3.94
CA PHE A 101 -5.32 11.80 3.81
C PHE A 101 -4.67 10.93 4.89
N SER A 102 -5.02 11.12 6.16
CA SER A 102 -4.45 10.37 7.29
C SER A 102 -4.76 8.88 7.21
N ILE A 103 -6.01 8.53 6.90
CA ILE A 103 -6.43 7.12 6.74
C ILE A 103 -5.69 6.48 5.56
N THR A 104 -5.60 7.17 4.43
CA THR A 104 -4.92 6.65 3.23
C THR A 104 -3.42 6.48 3.48
N LEU A 105 -2.77 7.45 4.15
CA LEU A 105 -1.36 7.38 4.50
C LEU A 105 -1.09 6.19 5.42
N PHE A 106 -1.95 5.98 6.42
CA PHE A 106 -1.87 4.83 7.30
C PHE A 106 -1.97 3.52 6.52
N TYR A 107 -2.94 3.39 5.60
CA TYR A 107 -3.04 2.21 4.75
C TYR A 107 -1.79 1.99 3.89
N PHE A 108 -1.21 3.03 3.30
CA PHE A 108 -0.01 2.88 2.49
C PHE A 108 1.23 2.50 3.28
N LEU A 109 1.38 3.00 4.52
CA LEU A 109 2.51 2.65 5.36
C LEU A 109 2.37 1.28 6.02
N ILE A 110 1.19 0.96 6.56
CA ILE A 110 0.98 -0.27 7.33
C ILE A 110 0.71 -1.46 6.42
N TYR A 111 0.00 -1.25 5.31
CA TYR A 111 -0.35 -2.33 4.38
C TYR A 111 0.45 -2.25 3.07
N GLY A 112 0.48 -1.08 2.45
CA GLY A 112 1.14 -0.89 1.14
C GLY A 112 2.63 -1.20 1.16
N LEU A 113 3.35 -0.77 2.21
CA LEU A 113 4.79 -0.94 2.32
C LEU A 113 5.19 -2.42 2.51
N PRO A 114 4.60 -3.20 3.43
CA PRO A 114 4.84 -4.65 3.50
C PRO A 114 4.53 -5.37 2.19
N VAL A 115 3.39 -5.08 1.56
CA VAL A 115 3.01 -5.66 0.25
C VAL A 115 4.04 -5.32 -0.82
N SER A 116 4.56 -4.09 -0.82
CA SER A 116 5.58 -3.63 -1.76
C SER A 116 6.96 -4.26 -1.55
N LEU A 117 7.33 -4.59 -0.32
CA LEU A 117 8.55 -5.32 -0.03
C LEU A 117 8.41 -6.81 -0.38
N LEU A 118 7.24 -7.40 -0.14
CA LEU A 118 6.92 -8.75 -0.61
C LEU A 118 6.93 -8.81 -2.15
N SER A 119 6.36 -7.82 -2.82
CA SER A 119 6.34 -7.75 -4.28
C SER A 119 7.76 -7.65 -4.84
N ASP A 120 8.63 -6.84 -4.23
CA ASP A 120 10.06 -6.77 -4.57
C ASP A 120 10.79 -8.11 -4.40
N TRP A 121 10.53 -8.82 -3.30
CA TRP A 121 11.14 -10.12 -3.03
C TRP A 121 10.67 -11.17 -4.02
N LEU A 122 9.36 -11.25 -4.28
CA LEU A 122 8.83 -12.21 -5.23
C LEU A 122 9.33 -11.89 -6.64
N ALA A 123 9.24 -10.63 -7.06
CA ALA A 123 9.60 -10.20 -8.39
C ALA A 123 11.11 -10.33 -8.71
N ALA A 124 11.98 -10.35 -7.69
CA ALA A 124 13.41 -10.66 -7.87
C ALA A 124 13.67 -12.09 -8.39
N ARG A 125 12.69 -13.00 -8.29
CA ARG A 125 12.80 -14.40 -8.75
C ARG A 125 12.20 -14.64 -10.13
N TYR A 126 11.62 -13.62 -10.76
CA TYR A 126 10.94 -13.76 -12.05
C TYR A 126 11.53 -12.81 -13.11
N PRO A 127 11.61 -13.25 -14.39
CA PRO A 127 12.14 -12.42 -15.47
C PRO A 127 11.26 -11.19 -15.73
N HIS A 128 9.93 -11.34 -15.65
CA HIS A 128 8.97 -10.25 -15.81
C HIS A 128 8.65 -9.57 -14.47
N ARG A 129 9.69 -9.02 -13.83
CA ARG A 129 9.63 -8.39 -12.50
C ARG A 129 8.46 -7.41 -12.34
N MET A 130 8.24 -6.53 -13.32
CA MET A 130 7.16 -5.53 -13.25
C MET A 130 5.78 -6.18 -13.17
N VAL A 131 5.53 -7.22 -13.99
CA VAL A 131 4.25 -7.95 -14.02
C VAL A 131 4.05 -8.70 -12.71
N ALA A 132 5.10 -9.38 -12.22
CA ALA A 132 5.05 -10.08 -10.93
C ALA A 132 4.73 -9.12 -9.78
N ALA A 133 5.36 -7.94 -9.75
CA ALA A 133 5.09 -6.94 -8.72
C ALA A 133 3.66 -6.39 -8.81
N GLY A 134 3.19 -6.08 -10.02
CA GLY A 134 1.82 -5.60 -10.25
C GLY A 134 0.78 -6.63 -9.81
N PHE A 135 1.00 -7.91 -10.13
CA PHE A 135 0.10 -8.99 -9.72
C PHE A 135 -0.02 -9.11 -8.19
N VAL A 136 1.09 -8.94 -7.45
CA VAL A 136 1.06 -8.94 -5.98
C VAL A 136 0.23 -7.77 -5.46
N HIS A 137 0.48 -6.54 -5.92
CA HIS A 137 -0.30 -5.38 -5.47
C HIS A 137 -1.78 -5.52 -5.83
N PHE A 138 -2.08 -6.03 -7.03
CA PHE A 138 -3.46 -6.23 -7.47
C PHE A 138 -4.15 -7.29 -6.62
N GLY A 139 -3.51 -8.44 -6.42
CA GLY A 139 -4.03 -9.52 -5.57
C GLY A 139 -4.32 -9.06 -4.15
N PHE A 140 -3.40 -8.33 -3.53
CA PHE A 140 -3.61 -7.77 -2.19
C PHE A 140 -4.67 -6.67 -2.17
N GLY A 141 -4.81 -5.86 -3.22
CA GLY A 141 -5.95 -4.93 -3.35
C GLY A 141 -7.29 -5.67 -3.42
N MET A 142 -7.34 -6.77 -4.18
CA MET A 142 -8.54 -7.59 -4.35
C MET A 142 -9.00 -8.28 -3.05
N LEU A 143 -8.10 -8.57 -2.11
CA LEU A 143 -8.47 -9.17 -0.81
C LEU A 143 -9.46 -8.32 -0.02
N LEU A 144 -9.46 -7.00 -0.24
CA LEU A 144 -10.28 -6.05 0.49
C LEU A 144 -11.48 -5.54 -0.32
N ILE A 145 -11.69 -6.07 -1.54
CA ILE A 145 -12.70 -5.55 -2.48
C ILE A 145 -14.13 -5.67 -1.94
N ARG A 146 -14.42 -6.73 -1.18
CA ARG A 146 -15.75 -6.97 -0.61
C ARG A 146 -16.08 -5.96 0.48
N GLU A 147 -15.10 -5.58 1.28
CA GLU A 147 -15.29 -4.77 2.49
C GLU A 147 -15.14 -3.26 2.20
N LEU A 148 -14.23 -2.90 1.31
CA LEU A 148 -13.84 -1.52 1.02
C LEU A 148 -14.07 -1.12 -0.44
N TRP A 149 -14.83 -1.93 -1.18
CA TRP A 149 -15.14 -1.72 -2.60
C TRP A 149 -13.89 -1.70 -3.47
N ILE A 150 -13.91 -1.09 -4.66
CA ILE A 150 -12.76 -1.07 -5.57
C ILE A 150 -11.58 -0.20 -5.07
N LEU A 151 -11.77 0.59 -4.02
CA LEU A 151 -10.78 1.56 -3.52
C LEU A 151 -9.42 0.97 -3.16
N PRO A 152 -9.30 -0.19 -2.47
CA PRO A 152 -8.01 -0.81 -2.16
C PRO A 152 -7.26 -1.28 -3.40
N VAL A 153 -7.98 -1.67 -4.47
CA VAL A 153 -7.35 -2.04 -5.74
C VAL A 153 -6.75 -0.80 -6.39
N ILE A 154 -7.53 0.28 -6.50
CA ILE A 154 -7.06 1.57 -7.07
C ILE A 154 -5.84 2.08 -6.29
N SER A 155 -5.93 2.08 -4.96
CA SER A 155 -4.86 2.58 -4.10
C SER A 155 -3.59 1.72 -4.20
N ALA A 156 -3.73 0.40 -4.23
CA ALA A 156 -2.59 -0.52 -4.43
C ALA A 156 -1.93 -0.33 -5.81
N MET A 157 -2.70 -0.06 -6.86
CA MET A 157 -2.19 0.22 -8.20
C MET A 157 -1.47 1.56 -8.28
N ILE A 158 -2.01 2.62 -7.68
CA ILE A 158 -1.34 3.92 -7.59
C ILE A 158 0.01 3.77 -6.89
N PHE A 159 0.02 3.12 -5.72
CA PHE A 159 1.25 2.89 -4.97
C PHE A 159 2.29 2.13 -5.82
N TRP A 160 1.86 1.04 -6.46
CA TRP A 160 2.73 0.21 -7.30
C TRP A 160 3.35 0.99 -8.46
N VAL A 161 2.53 1.74 -9.20
CA VAL A 161 2.99 2.56 -10.33
C VAL A 161 4.04 3.57 -9.87
N ILE A 162 3.80 4.27 -8.75
CA ILE A 162 4.74 5.27 -8.24
C ILE A 162 6.05 4.60 -7.78
N ASP A 163 6.00 3.50 -7.01
CA ASP A 163 7.21 2.78 -6.58
C ASP A 163 8.02 2.26 -7.77
N GLU A 164 7.35 1.78 -8.81
CA GLU A 164 7.96 1.32 -10.06
C GLU A 164 8.65 2.45 -10.81
N LEU A 165 7.99 3.61 -10.95
CA LEU A 165 8.56 4.80 -11.60
C LEU A 165 9.77 5.33 -10.84
N LEU A 166 9.67 5.46 -9.51
CA LEU A 166 10.78 5.91 -8.67
C LEU A 166 11.96 4.95 -8.76
N ARG A 167 11.71 3.63 -8.81
CA ARG A 167 12.81 2.65 -8.95
C ARG A 167 13.54 2.81 -10.27
N ARG A 168 12.80 2.96 -11.37
CA ARG A 168 13.39 3.14 -12.70
C ARG A 168 14.23 4.40 -12.76
N ARG A 169 13.77 5.48 -12.12
CA ARG A 169 14.53 6.73 -12.01
C ARG A 169 15.85 6.51 -11.27
N THR A 170 15.82 5.92 -10.08
CA THR A 170 17.04 5.64 -9.30
C THR A 170 18.02 4.74 -10.08
N ALA A 171 17.52 3.74 -10.81
CA ALA A 171 18.38 2.87 -11.62
C ALA A 171 19.06 3.61 -12.78
N LYS A 172 18.38 4.57 -13.41
CA LYS A 172 18.95 5.42 -14.47
C LYS A 172 20.00 6.38 -13.92
N GLU A 173 19.70 7.07 -12.82
CA GLU A 173 20.62 8.01 -12.17
C GLU A 173 21.94 7.31 -11.77
N VAL A 174 21.88 6.08 -11.26
CA VAL A 174 23.09 5.28 -10.96
C VAL A 174 23.85 4.89 -12.23
N ALA A 175 23.17 4.60 -13.33
CA ALA A 175 23.85 4.28 -14.59
C ALA A 175 24.59 5.48 -15.18
N GLU A 176 24.01 6.68 -15.08
CA GLU A 176 24.61 7.93 -15.59
C GLU A 176 25.82 8.39 -14.77
N VAL A 177 25.88 8.12 -13.47
CA VAL A 177 27.03 8.46 -12.60
C VAL A 177 28.25 7.55 -12.85
N ASN A 178 28.04 6.36 -13.44
CA ASN A 178 29.09 5.38 -13.69
C ASN A 178 29.65 5.40 -15.13
N ILE A 179 29.27 6.40 -15.93
CA ILE A 179 29.75 6.67 -17.29
C ILE A 179 30.63 7.92 -17.25
#